data_AF-A0A1H7LUQ8-F1
#
_entry.id   AF-A0A1H7LUQ8-F1
#
_cell.length_a   1.000
_cell.length_b   1.000
_cell.length_c   1.000
_cell.angle_alpha   90.00
_cell.angle_beta   90.00
_cell.angle_gamma   90.00
#
_symmetry.space_group_name_H-M   'P 1'
#
loop_
_entity.id
_entity.type
_entity.pdbx_description
1 polymer ?
#
loop_
_entity_poly.entity_id
_entity_poly.type
_entity_poly.pdbx_seq_one_letter_code
_entity_poly.pdbx_strand_id
1 'polypeptide(L)'
;MVERITIKEIQEIVSDISKELNEDSVLYEDFTWFSTNKYTVPSEYIGELLLFIKKIKNNVEVSSHKDELTILENKLESFFG
;
A
#
# COMPACT_ATOMS: atom_id res chain seq x y z
N MET A 1 -1.13 -6.38 21.72
CA MET A 1 -0.68 -7.41 20.76
C MET A 1 -0.84 -6.78 19.39
N VAL A 2 0.24 -6.46 18.68
CA VAL A 2 0.13 -5.92 17.32
C VAL A 2 -0.17 -7.11 16.43
N GLU A 3 -1.37 -7.15 15.85
CA GLU A 3 -1.80 -8.22 14.97
C GLU A 3 -0.93 -8.21 13.71
N ARG A 4 -0.31 -9.36 13.38
CA ARG A 4 0.53 -9.47 12.18
C ARG A 4 -0.38 -9.49 10.96
N ILE A 5 -0.34 -8.43 10.17
CA ILE A 5 -1.02 -8.38 8.87
C ILE A 5 -0.37 -9.37 7.90
N THR A 6 -1.16 -9.99 7.04
CA THR A 6 -0.71 -10.88 5.96
C THR A 6 -0.53 -10.13 4.65
N ILE A 7 0.23 -10.69 3.71
CA ILE A 7 0.38 -10.12 2.35
C ILE A 7 -0.98 -9.96 1.66
N LYS A 8 -1.88 -10.91 1.86
CA LYS A 8 -3.21 -10.88 1.26
C LYS A 8 -4.03 -9.70 1.80
N GLU A 9 -4.01 -9.47 3.11
CA GLU A 9 -4.68 -8.31 3.71
C GLU A 9 -4.06 -6.98 3.24
N ILE A 10 -2.74 -6.93 3.05
CA ILE A 10 -2.08 -5.76 2.45
C ILE A 10 -2.62 -5.53 1.04
N GLN A 11 -2.71 -6.58 0.22
CA GLN A 11 -3.20 -6.48 -1.17
C GLN A 11 -4.67 -6.06 -1.23
N GLU A 12 -5.50 -6.53 -0.31
CA GLU A 12 -6.90 -6.12 -0.20
C GLU A 12 -6.99 -4.62 0.12
N ILE A 13 -6.23 -4.12 1.10
CA ILE A 13 -6.19 -2.69 1.44
C ILE A 13 -5.75 -1.85 0.23
N VAL A 14 -4.65 -2.25 -0.43
CA VAL A 14 -4.10 -1.54 -1.60
C VAL A 14 -5.11 -1.56 -2.76
N SER A 15 -5.81 -2.67 -2.96
CA SER A 15 -6.87 -2.79 -3.96
C SER A 15 -8.06 -1.88 -3.65
N ASP A 16 -8.48 -1.80 -2.39
CA ASP A 16 -9.62 -0.97 -2.01
C ASP A 16 -9.31 0.52 -2.20
N ILE A 17 -8.10 0.97 -1.84
CA ILE A 17 -7.64 2.32 -2.15
C ILE A 17 -7.66 2.56 -3.67
N SER A 18 -7.18 1.61 -4.48
CA SER A 18 -7.16 1.77 -5.94
C SER A 18 -8.56 2.03 -6.53
N LYS A 19 -9.61 1.39 -6.00
CA LYS A 19 -10.98 1.53 -6.51
C LYS A 19 -11.60 2.91 -6.26
N GLU A 20 -11.03 3.66 -5.32
CA GLU A 20 -11.49 5.01 -4.95
C GLU A 20 -10.67 6.11 -5.65
N LEU A 21 -9.60 5.73 -6.37
CA LEU A 21 -8.82 6.63 -7.20
C LEU A 21 -9.43 6.80 -8.60
N ASN A 22 -9.04 7.89 -9.25
CA ASN A 22 -9.39 8.11 -10.66
C ASN A 22 -8.64 7.11 -11.55
N GLU A 23 -9.35 6.33 -12.37
CA GLU A 23 -8.76 5.32 -13.26
C GLU A 23 -7.73 5.88 -14.26
N ASP A 24 -7.83 7.17 -14.60
CA ASP A 24 -6.85 7.85 -15.48
C ASP A 24 -5.59 8.33 -14.72
N SER A 25 -5.50 8.08 -13.41
CA SER A 25 -4.36 8.49 -12.56
C SER A 25 -3.21 7.50 -12.64
N VAL A 26 -1.98 8.02 -12.67
CA VAL A 26 -0.77 7.21 -12.48
C VAL A 26 -0.79 6.47 -11.13
N LEU A 27 -1.38 7.07 -10.09
CA LEU A 27 -1.51 6.41 -8.79
C LEU A 27 -2.48 5.23 -8.86
N TYR A 28 -3.57 5.33 -9.62
CA TYR A 28 -4.46 4.19 -9.82
C TYR A 28 -3.71 2.99 -10.43
N GLU A 29 -2.88 3.23 -11.45
CA GLU A 29 -2.05 2.18 -12.05
C GLU A 29 -1.05 1.58 -11.05
N ASP A 30 -0.36 2.43 -10.29
CA ASP A 30 0.61 2.00 -9.27
C ASP A 30 -0.06 1.16 -8.17
N PHE A 31 -1.16 1.64 -7.59
CA PHE A 31 -1.93 0.90 -6.56
C PHE A 31 -2.46 -0.42 -7.11
N THR A 32 -3.03 -0.40 -8.32
CA THR A 32 -3.50 -1.63 -8.98
C THR A 32 -2.35 -2.62 -9.17
N TRP A 33 -1.18 -2.14 -9.59
CA TRP A 33 0.00 -2.98 -9.74
C TRP A 33 0.42 -3.64 -8.42
N PHE A 34 0.49 -2.88 -7.32
CA PHE A 34 0.82 -3.41 -5.99
C PHE A 34 -0.24 -4.38 -5.45
N SER A 35 -1.51 -4.21 -5.81
CA SER A 35 -2.58 -5.14 -5.41
C SER A 35 -2.48 -6.51 -6.09
N THR A 36 -1.80 -6.59 -7.24
CA THR A 36 -1.55 -7.84 -7.94
C THR A 36 -0.21 -8.42 -7.48
N ASN A 37 -0.21 -9.61 -6.84
CA ASN A 37 0.99 -10.23 -6.30
C ASN A 37 2.00 -10.65 -7.38
N LYS A 38 2.79 -9.69 -7.89
CA LYS A 38 3.79 -9.91 -8.95
C LYS A 38 5.18 -10.20 -8.40
N TYR A 39 5.38 -10.14 -7.10
CA TYR A 39 6.67 -10.36 -6.46
C TYR A 39 6.88 -11.83 -6.10
N THR A 40 8.08 -12.33 -6.38
CA THR A 40 8.50 -13.68 -5.98
C THR A 40 8.98 -13.74 -4.52
N VAL A 41 9.42 -12.61 -3.97
CA VAL A 41 9.97 -12.52 -2.60
C VAL A 41 9.11 -11.56 -1.76
N PRO A 42 8.52 -12.02 -0.64
CA PRO A 42 7.71 -11.19 0.25
C PRO A 42 8.39 -9.92 0.77
N SER A 43 9.67 -9.99 1.13
CA SER A 43 10.40 -8.85 1.68
C SER A 43 10.64 -7.75 0.63
N GLU A 44 10.81 -8.13 -0.64
CA GLU A 44 10.92 -7.17 -1.75
C GLU A 44 9.59 -6.44 -1.94
N TYR A 45 8.48 -7.18 -2.00
CA TYR A 45 7.14 -6.59 -2.08
C TYR A 45 6.88 -5.58 -0.96
N ILE A 46 7.14 -5.98 0.28
CA ILE A 46 6.89 -5.13 1.46
C ILE A 46 7.79 -3.89 1.43
N GLY A 47 9.06 -4.03 1.05
CA GLY A 47 10.01 -2.92 0.96
C GLY A 47 9.60 -1.90 -0.11
N GLU A 48 9.31 -2.36 -1.31
CA GLU A 48 8.88 -1.50 -2.43
C GLU A 48 7.56 -0.80 -2.12
N LEU A 49 6.59 -1.53 -1.54
CA LEU A 49 5.31 -0.93 -1.13
C LEU A 49 5.52 0.13 -0.05
N LEU A 50 6.37 -0.12 0.95
CA LEU A 50 6.66 0.87 1.99
C LEU A 50 7.26 2.16 1.41
N LEU A 51 8.19 2.04 0.45
CA LEU A 51 8.78 3.18 -0.24
C LEU A 51 7.74 3.96 -1.05
N PHE A 52 6.87 3.25 -1.75
CA PHE A 52 5.77 3.83 -2.50
C PHE A 52 4.83 4.62 -1.58
N ILE A 53 4.33 4.01 -0.50
CA ILE A 53 3.40 4.64 0.46
C ILE A 53 4.02 5.91 1.07
N LYS A 54 5.30 5.85 1.47
CA LYS A 54 6.03 7.01 2.01
C LYS A 54 6.11 8.17 1.01
N LYS A 55 6.29 7.87 -0.27
CA LYS A 55 6.37 8.87 -1.34
C LYS A 55 5.01 9.53 -1.60
N ILE A 56 3.91 8.77 -1.53
CA ILE A 56 2.60 9.22 -2.01
C ILE A 56 1.66 9.69 -0.89
N LYS A 57 1.91 9.40 0.39
CA LYS A 57 0.99 9.74 1.51
C LYS A 57 0.64 11.23 1.69
N ASN A 58 1.40 12.12 1.07
CA ASN A 58 1.16 13.56 1.07
C ASN A 58 0.63 14.08 -0.29
N ASN A 59 0.32 13.19 -1.24
CA ASN A 59 -0.28 13.55 -2.52
C ASN A 59 -1.78 13.89 -2.32
N VAL A 60 -2.26 14.91 -3.04
CA VAL A 60 -3.65 15.39 -2.97
C VAL A 60 -4.67 14.31 -3.36
N GLU A 61 -4.35 13.44 -4.31
CA GLU A 61 -5.23 12.40 -4.84
C GLU A 61 -5.57 11.32 -3.81
N VAL A 62 -4.67 11.09 -2.85
CA VAL A 62 -4.86 10.09 -1.78
C VAL A 62 -5.14 10.73 -0.42
N SER A 63 -5.45 12.03 -0.41
CA SER A 63 -5.62 12.78 0.83
C SER A 63 -6.78 12.27 1.69
N SER A 64 -7.83 11.71 1.07
CA SER A 64 -8.94 11.03 1.74
C SER A 64 -8.52 9.75 2.47
N HIS A 65 -7.42 9.10 2.03
CA HIS A 65 -6.91 7.83 2.55
C HIS A 65 -5.70 8.00 3.47
N LYS A 66 -5.38 9.24 3.89
CA LYS A 66 -4.14 9.52 4.62
C LYS A 66 -4.00 8.70 5.91
N ASP A 67 -5.08 8.52 6.65
CA ASP A 67 -5.08 7.74 7.89
C ASP A 67 -4.85 6.24 7.60
N GLU A 68 -5.50 5.71 6.57
CA GLU A 68 -5.33 4.32 6.12
C GLU A 68 -3.91 4.05 5.64
N LEU A 69 -3.34 4.98 4.85
CA LEU A 69 -1.95 4.91 4.40
C LEU A 69 -0.96 4.99 5.55
N THR A 70 -1.26 5.77 6.59
CA THR A 70 -0.42 5.86 7.80
C THR A 70 -0.49 4.57 8.60
N ILE A 71 -1.68 3.97 8.74
CA ILE A 71 -1.84 2.67 9.39
C ILE A 71 -1.10 1.58 8.60
N LEU A 72 -1.22 1.60 7.27
CA LEU A 72 -0.54 0.66 6.40
C LEU A 72 0.99 0.82 6.48
N GLU A 73 1.51 2.04 6.45
CA GLU A 73 2.93 2.34 6.65
C GLU A 73 3.45 1.73 7.96
N ASN A 74 2.78 1.99 9.08
CA ASN A 74 3.17 1.43 10.38
C ASN A 74 3.16 -0.10 10.40
N LYS A 75 2.16 -0.72 9.76
CA LYS A 75 2.07 -2.18 9.64
C LYS A 75 3.22 -2.74 8.80
N LEU A 76 3.56 -2.09 7.68
CA LEU A 76 4.67 -2.49 6.81
C LEU A 76 6.03 -2.34 7.51
N GLU A 77 6.23 -1.27 8.27
CA GLU A 77 7.46 -1.07 9.05
C GLU A 77 7.68 -2.17 10.09
N SER A 78 6.60 -2.71 10.66
CA SER A 78 6.68 -3.80 11.65
C SER A 78 7.25 -5.12 11.10
N PHE A 79 7.38 -5.27 9.78
CA PHE A 79 8.05 -6.43 9.18
C PHE A 79 9.58 -6.36 9.23
N PHE A 80 10.14 -5.17 9.46
CA PHE A 80 11.59 -4.94 9.48
C PHE A 80 12.15 -4.72 10.90
N GLY A 81 11.30 -4.66 11.92
CA GLY A 81 11.65 -4.54 13.34
C GLY A 81 11.49 -5.86 14.08
#